data_AF-A0AA47KJ23-F1
#
_entry.id   AF-A0AA47KJ23-F1
#
_cell.length_a   1.000
_cell.length_b   1.000
_cell.length_c   1.000
_cell.angle_alpha   90.00
_cell.angle_beta   90.00
_cell.angle_gamma   90.00
#
_symmetry.space_group_name_H-M   'P 1'
#
loop_
_entity.id
_entity.type
_entity.pdbx_description
1 polymer ?
#
loop_
_entity_poly.entity_id
_entity_poly.type
_entity_poly.pdbx_seq_one_letter_code
_entity_poly.pdbx_strand_id
1 'polypeptide(L)'
;MFDFVCGVATGVTGNLATKLIEAFWGSNKLNSEPPEPSNDEQQFDDSLHSAEQHPKIFETFHIKNGFKDILNYVEKPVVHAIVEDSPTTHYHLITLVVECQNTGEWFVSQKGEMAFEGGGGGIRVARNVIELCAERRVKVTPWVLNDEKAELLSSGRLLWHDVKQELIPLLTYAKSEYFINRIARRYRELTA
;
A
#
# COMPACT_ATOMS: atom_id res chain seq x y z
N MET A 1 -4.94 32.66 53.74
CA MET A 1 -3.60 33.19 54.05
C MET A 1 -2.64 32.57 53.05
N PHE A 2 -2.01 33.43 52.26
CA PHE A 2 -1.09 33.22 51.13
C PHE A 2 -1.65 32.93 49.74
N ASP A 3 -1.49 33.99 48.93
CA ASP A 3 -1.73 34.25 47.52
C ASP A 3 -0.76 33.55 46.55
N PHE A 4 -1.23 33.38 45.30
CA PHE A 4 -0.50 33.69 44.05
C PHE A 4 -1.50 33.53 42.89
N VAL A 5 -2.25 34.53 42.40
CA VAL A 5 -1.93 35.79 41.69
C VAL A 5 -1.07 35.62 40.42
N CYS A 6 -1.80 35.70 39.29
CA CYS A 6 -1.45 36.27 37.98
C CYS A 6 -0.36 35.65 37.09
N GLY A 7 -0.73 35.48 35.82
CA GLY A 7 0.00 36.18 34.75
C GLY A 7 0.02 35.52 33.38
N VAL A 8 -0.86 36.00 32.47
CA VAL A 8 -0.67 36.38 31.03
C VAL A 8 0.38 35.64 30.18
N ALA A 9 0.11 35.21 28.93
CA ALA A 9 -0.24 36.05 27.77
C ALA A 9 -0.71 35.16 26.58
N THR A 10 -1.88 35.40 25.99
CA THR A 10 -2.07 36.03 24.66
C THR A 10 -0.93 35.81 23.65
N GLY A 11 -1.24 35.16 22.52
CA GLY A 11 -0.35 35.05 21.36
C GLY A 11 0.03 36.41 20.76
N VAL A 12 1.03 36.46 19.88
CA VAL A 12 0.99 36.24 18.41
C VAL A 12 2.44 36.15 17.90
N THR A 13 2.63 35.47 16.74
CA THR A 13 3.71 35.64 15.73
C THR A 13 5.13 35.17 16.09
N GLY A 14 5.88 34.47 15.24
CA GLY A 14 5.69 34.03 13.86
C GLY A 14 7.01 33.47 13.30
N ASN A 15 6.95 32.89 12.10
CA ASN A 15 8.08 32.71 11.17
C ASN A 15 9.30 31.90 11.62
N LEU A 16 9.18 30.58 11.72
CA LEU A 16 10.34 29.70 11.48
C LEU A 16 10.03 28.50 10.58
N ALA A 17 8.80 27.98 10.58
CA ALA A 17 8.45 26.80 9.78
C ALA A 17 8.24 27.08 8.29
N THR A 18 7.97 28.32 7.88
CA THR A 18 7.74 28.69 6.47
C THR A 18 9.02 28.96 5.68
N LYS A 19 10.16 29.23 6.34
CA LYS A 19 11.44 29.48 5.65
C LYS A 19 12.18 28.23 5.17
N LEU A 20 11.79 27.04 5.63
CA LEU A 20 12.41 25.79 5.17
C LEU A 20 11.70 25.16 3.97
N ILE A 21 10.47 25.58 3.67
CA ILE A 21 9.69 25.03 2.56
C ILE A 21 9.96 25.80 1.25
N GLU A 22 10.32 27.09 1.33
CA GLU A 22 10.73 27.88 0.14
C GLU A 22 12.19 27.61 -0.30
N ALA A 23 13.01 26.92 0.50
CA ALA A 23 14.38 26.57 0.12
C ALA A 23 14.46 25.30 -0.77
N PHE A 24 13.39 24.52 -0.85
CA PHE A 24 13.37 23.27 -1.61
C PHE A 24 12.65 23.39 -2.96
N TRP A 25 11.91 24.49 -3.19
CA TRP A 25 11.09 24.70 -4.38
C TRP A 25 11.26 26.13 -4.94
N GLY A 26 12.34 26.36 -5.69
CA GLY A 26 12.37 27.41 -6.71
C GLY A 26 13.57 28.36 -6.66
N SER A 27 14.51 28.15 -7.58
CA SER A 27 15.11 29.24 -8.36
C SER A 27 15.84 28.69 -9.58
N ASN A 28 15.21 28.85 -10.74
CA ASN A 28 15.92 29.02 -12.00
C ASN A 28 16.23 30.51 -12.17
N LYS A 29 17.51 30.88 -12.32
CA LYS A 29 17.99 31.89 -13.28
C LYS A 29 19.53 32.00 -13.30
N LEU A 30 20.10 31.40 -14.34
CA LEU A 30 21.07 31.94 -15.32
C LEU A 30 22.45 32.49 -14.92
N ASN A 31 23.43 31.90 -15.63
CA ASN A 31 24.70 32.41 -16.21
C ASN A 31 25.99 32.34 -15.37
N SER A 32 26.88 31.40 -15.71
CA SER A 32 28.11 31.66 -16.51
C SER A 32 28.80 30.35 -16.98
N GLU A 33 29.09 30.23 -18.27
CA GLU A 33 29.89 29.21 -19.01
C GLU A 33 31.43 29.36 -18.78
N PRO A 34 32.32 28.50 -19.35
CA PRO A 34 32.32 27.03 -19.58
C PRO A 34 33.69 26.38 -19.13
N PRO A 35 33.93 25.06 -19.31
CA PRO A 35 34.60 24.62 -20.54
C PRO A 35 34.15 23.23 -21.08
N GLU A 36 34.23 23.08 -22.40
CA GLU A 36 34.17 21.83 -23.18
C GLU A 36 35.24 20.78 -22.74
N PRO A 37 35.09 19.45 -22.98
CA PRO A 37 34.88 18.89 -24.33
C PRO A 37 34.13 17.56 -24.52
N SER A 38 33.95 17.28 -25.82
CA SER A 38 33.82 16.01 -26.55
C SER A 38 32.47 15.29 -26.62
N ASN A 39 31.88 15.44 -27.82
CA ASN A 39 30.92 14.60 -28.52
C ASN A 39 31.06 13.09 -28.25
N ASP A 40 29.95 12.49 -27.83
CA ASP A 40 29.41 11.28 -28.46
C ASP A 40 27.89 11.29 -28.27
N GLU A 41 27.19 11.55 -29.37
CA GLU A 41 25.72 11.51 -29.46
C GLU A 41 25.26 10.05 -29.33
N GLN A 42 24.73 9.70 -28.16
CA GLN A 42 23.73 8.63 -28.05
C GLN A 42 22.43 9.26 -27.57
N GLN A 43 21.58 9.62 -28.54
CA GLN A 43 20.15 9.86 -28.33
C GLN A 43 19.55 8.59 -27.72
N PHE A 44 19.38 8.58 -26.40
CA PHE A 44 18.37 7.74 -25.77
C PHE A 44 17.02 8.41 -26.02
N ASP A 45 16.27 7.78 -26.91
CA ASP A 45 14.86 8.05 -27.18
C ASP A 45 14.08 7.88 -25.87
N ASP A 46 13.78 9.01 -25.23
CA ASP A 46 13.05 9.10 -23.95
C ASP A 46 11.53 8.89 -24.15
N SER A 47 11.17 8.07 -25.14
CA SER A 47 9.80 7.64 -25.40
C SER A 47 9.51 6.33 -24.67
N LEU A 48 9.57 6.34 -23.34
CA LEU A 48 8.92 5.29 -22.54
C LEU A 48 7.76 5.90 -21.77
N HIS A 49 6.61 5.92 -22.45
CA HIS A 49 5.26 5.98 -21.90
C HIS A 49 5.10 6.83 -20.65
N SER A 50 4.57 8.05 -20.83
CA SER A 50 3.74 8.67 -19.81
C SER A 50 2.61 7.68 -19.48
N ALA A 51 2.85 6.77 -18.55
CA ALA A 51 1.81 6.03 -17.87
C ALA A 51 0.82 7.10 -17.44
N GLU A 52 -0.40 7.05 -17.98
CA GLU A 52 -1.48 7.92 -17.54
C GLU A 52 -1.49 7.83 -16.01
N GLN A 53 -1.00 8.89 -15.36
CA GLN A 53 -0.86 8.88 -13.91
C GLN A 53 -2.27 8.97 -13.38
N HIS A 54 -2.91 7.81 -13.18
CA HIS A 54 -4.21 7.75 -12.53
C HIS A 54 -4.08 8.52 -11.22
N PRO A 55 -4.87 9.59 -11.03
CA PRO A 55 -4.77 10.37 -9.82
C PRO A 55 -5.14 9.47 -8.64
N LYS A 56 -4.49 9.68 -7.50
CA LYS A 56 -4.88 9.00 -6.26
C LYS A 56 -6.28 9.46 -5.87
N ILE A 57 -7.19 8.52 -5.66
CA ILE A 57 -8.62 8.72 -5.40
C ILE A 57 -9.04 8.34 -3.98
N PHE A 58 -8.24 7.55 -3.24
CA PHE A 58 -8.45 7.29 -1.81
C PHE A 58 -7.14 7.00 -1.06
N GLU A 59 -7.20 7.08 0.26
CA GLU A 59 -6.07 6.75 1.15
C GLU A 59 -6.03 5.27 1.50
N THR A 60 -4.82 4.71 1.44
CA THR A 60 -4.53 3.30 1.74
C THR A 60 -3.82 3.20 3.09
N PHE A 61 -4.02 2.11 3.82
CA PHE A 61 -3.38 1.93 5.14
C PHE A 61 -2.13 1.05 5.08
N HIS A 62 -1.24 1.20 6.07
CA HIS A 62 -0.14 0.26 6.30
C HIS A 62 -0.63 -0.94 7.13
N ILE A 63 -0.40 -2.17 6.68
CA ILE A 63 -0.86 -3.40 7.36
C ILE A 63 -0.31 -3.45 8.78
N LYS A 64 0.97 -3.15 8.96
CA LYS A 64 1.64 -3.26 10.27
C LYS A 64 1.03 -2.36 11.36
N ASN A 65 0.51 -1.20 10.98
CA ASN A 65 0.08 -0.17 11.93
C ASN A 65 -1.44 0.08 11.90
N GLY A 66 -2.10 -0.09 10.75
CA GLY A 66 -3.50 0.27 10.55
C GLY A 66 -4.47 -0.90 10.58
N PHE A 67 -4.01 -2.13 10.30
CA PHE A 67 -4.92 -3.26 10.11
C PHE A 67 -5.79 -3.56 11.34
N LYS A 68 -5.19 -3.56 12.53
CA LYS A 68 -5.91 -3.84 13.79
C LYS A 68 -7.00 -2.80 14.07
N ASP A 69 -6.72 -1.53 13.81
CA ASP A 69 -7.65 -0.43 14.06
C ASP A 69 -8.82 -0.45 13.07
N ILE A 70 -8.54 -0.72 11.79
CA ILE A 70 -9.58 -0.91 10.77
C ILE A 70 -10.47 -2.12 11.12
N LEU A 71 -9.87 -3.23 11.53
CA LEU A 71 -10.60 -4.43 11.93
C LEU A 71 -11.44 -4.24 13.21
N ASN A 72 -11.11 -3.26 14.05
CA ASN A 72 -11.95 -2.83 15.18
C ASN A 72 -13.10 -1.93 14.74
N TYR A 73 -12.85 -1.08 13.75
CA TYR A 73 -13.79 -0.09 13.28
C TYR A 73 -14.92 -0.69 12.44
N VAL A 74 -14.59 -1.64 11.55
CA VAL A 74 -15.54 -2.21 10.60
C VAL A 74 -16.47 -3.23 11.27
N GLU A 75 -17.78 -3.00 11.17
CA GLU A 75 -18.79 -3.96 11.63
C GLU A 75 -18.88 -5.16 10.66
N LYS A 76 -18.86 -6.39 11.18
CA LYS A 76 -18.87 -7.64 10.39
C LYS A 76 -17.90 -7.62 9.18
N PRO A 77 -16.59 -7.51 9.43
CA PRO A 77 -15.61 -7.39 8.36
C PRO A 77 -15.43 -8.71 7.61
N VAL A 78 -15.16 -8.61 6.31
CA VAL A 78 -14.52 -9.66 5.50
C VAL A 78 -13.16 -9.15 5.07
N VAL A 79 -12.15 -10.00 5.18
CA VAL A 79 -10.79 -9.67 4.74
C VAL A 79 -10.51 -10.39 3.45
N HIS A 80 -10.23 -9.64 2.39
CA HIS A 80 -9.79 -10.15 1.09
C HIS A 80 -8.27 -10.01 1.00
N ALA A 81 -7.56 -11.12 0.83
CA ALA A 81 -6.12 -11.12 0.59
C ALA A 81 -5.87 -11.24 -0.92
N ILE A 82 -5.53 -10.12 -1.56
CA ILE A 82 -5.32 -10.03 -3.01
C ILE A 82 -3.85 -10.31 -3.30
N VAL A 83 -3.57 -11.46 -3.93
CA VAL A 83 -2.25 -11.86 -4.40
C VAL A 83 -2.11 -11.41 -5.85
N GLU A 84 -1.02 -10.72 -6.18
CA GLU A 84 -0.69 -10.44 -7.58
C GLU A 84 -0.42 -11.74 -8.35
N ASP A 85 -0.81 -11.78 -9.62
CA ASP A 85 -0.72 -12.98 -10.45
C ASP A 85 0.69 -13.23 -11.02
N SER A 86 1.51 -12.18 -10.99
CA SER A 86 2.90 -12.12 -11.41
C SER A 86 3.65 -11.28 -10.37
N PRO A 87 4.84 -11.70 -9.93
CA PRO A 87 5.51 -11.02 -8.84
C PRO A 87 6.12 -9.70 -9.35
N THR A 88 5.75 -8.59 -8.70
CA THR A 88 6.37 -7.28 -8.97
C THR A 88 7.70 -7.10 -8.23
N THR A 89 8.01 -8.03 -7.31
CA THR A 89 9.28 -8.14 -6.60
C THR A 89 9.84 -9.56 -6.72
N HIS A 90 10.71 -9.98 -5.81
CA HIS A 90 11.11 -11.39 -5.72
C HIS A 90 9.97 -12.30 -5.24
N TYR A 91 8.93 -11.75 -4.61
CA TYR A 91 7.76 -12.48 -4.11
C TYR A 91 6.46 -11.88 -4.64
N HIS A 92 5.40 -12.68 -4.68
CA HIS A 92 4.04 -12.24 -4.94
C HIS A 92 3.52 -11.52 -3.71
N LEU A 93 3.43 -10.21 -3.83
CA LEU A 93 2.99 -9.35 -2.76
C LEU A 93 1.47 -9.38 -2.59
N ILE A 94 1.04 -9.05 -1.38
CA ILE A 94 -0.36 -9.11 -0.98
C ILE A 94 -0.86 -7.72 -0.62
N THR A 95 -2.01 -7.38 -1.19
CA THR A 95 -2.84 -6.24 -0.81
C THR A 95 -4.04 -6.74 -0.03
N LEU A 96 -4.35 -6.15 1.12
CA LEU A 96 -5.54 -6.48 1.89
C LEU A 96 -6.67 -5.52 1.54
N VAL A 97 -7.89 -6.06 1.42
CA VAL A 97 -9.11 -5.26 1.45
C VAL A 97 -9.96 -5.72 2.63
N VAL A 98 -10.36 -4.78 3.49
CA VAL A 98 -11.32 -5.02 4.57
C VAL A 98 -12.65 -4.42 4.15
N GLU A 99 -13.67 -5.24 3.98
CA GLU A 99 -15.00 -4.82 3.53
C GLU A 99 -16.05 -5.12 4.62
N CYS A 100 -16.90 -4.13 4.91
CA CYS A 100 -18.09 -4.30 5.75
C CYS A 100 -19.15 -5.09 4.99
N GLN A 101 -19.57 -6.25 5.48
CA GLN A 101 -20.63 -7.04 4.81
C GLN A 101 -21.99 -6.33 4.80
N ASN A 102 -22.27 -5.48 5.78
CA ASN A 102 -23.57 -4.81 5.90
C ASN A 102 -23.65 -3.59 4.98
N THR A 103 -22.61 -2.75 4.93
CA THR A 103 -22.63 -1.44 4.24
C THR A 103 -21.91 -1.46 2.89
N GLY A 104 -21.02 -2.42 2.66
CA GLY A 104 -20.14 -2.44 1.50
C GLY A 104 -18.99 -1.42 1.58
N GLU A 105 -18.83 -0.70 2.69
CA GLU A 105 -17.68 0.17 2.92
C GLU A 105 -16.39 -0.64 2.99
N TRP A 106 -15.30 -0.11 2.45
CA TRP A 106 -14.07 -0.87 2.29
C TRP A 106 -12.82 -0.03 2.55
N PHE A 107 -11.74 -0.72 2.92
CA PHE A 107 -10.43 -0.16 3.21
C PHE A 107 -9.36 -1.01 2.53
N VAL A 108 -8.38 -0.39 1.89
CA VAL A 108 -7.32 -1.09 1.14
C VAL A 108 -5.96 -0.80 1.75
N SER A 109 -5.13 -1.84 1.88
CA SER A 109 -3.76 -1.68 2.33
C SER A 109 -2.82 -1.28 1.19
N GLN A 110 -1.70 -0.66 1.54
CA GLN A 110 -0.56 -0.59 0.63
C GLN A 110 0.03 -1.98 0.39
N LYS A 111 0.59 -2.19 -0.80
CA LYS A 111 1.32 -3.42 -1.16
C LYS A 111 2.75 -3.36 -0.61
N GLY A 112 3.37 -4.54 -0.40
CA GLY A 112 4.80 -4.65 -0.06
C GLY A 112 5.11 -5.08 1.38
N GLU A 113 4.12 -5.10 2.27
CA GLU A 113 4.35 -5.49 3.67
C GLU A 113 4.08 -6.98 3.95
N MET A 114 3.34 -7.65 3.07
CA MET A 114 2.81 -9.00 3.28
C MET A 114 3.03 -9.87 2.04
N ALA A 115 3.38 -11.14 2.28
CA ALA A 115 3.48 -12.17 1.26
C ALA A 115 3.17 -13.54 1.90
N PHE A 116 2.62 -14.48 1.13
CA PHE A 116 2.44 -15.87 1.58
C PHE A 116 3.69 -16.72 1.38
N GLU A 117 4.81 -16.14 0.93
CA GLU A 117 6.02 -16.89 0.64
C GLU A 117 7.29 -16.27 1.25
N GLY A 118 8.40 -16.99 1.14
CA GLY A 118 9.66 -16.65 1.79
C GLY A 118 9.71 -17.03 3.27
N GLY A 119 10.84 -16.68 3.92
CA GLY A 119 11.09 -16.92 5.35
C GLY A 119 11.21 -15.65 6.19
N GLY A 120 11.00 -14.47 5.59
CA GLY A 120 11.31 -13.17 6.17
C GLY A 120 10.13 -12.43 6.81
N GLY A 121 10.14 -11.10 6.69
CA GLY A 121 9.13 -10.23 7.29
C GLY A 121 7.72 -10.42 6.73
N GLY A 122 7.58 -10.58 5.41
CA GLY A 122 6.27 -10.67 4.73
C GLY A 122 5.42 -11.84 5.22
N ILE A 123 6.01 -13.03 5.38
CA ILE A 123 5.31 -14.22 5.90
C ILE A 123 4.94 -14.08 7.39
N ARG A 124 5.75 -13.38 8.18
CA ARG A 124 5.43 -13.08 9.58
C ARG A 124 4.25 -12.13 9.67
N VAL A 125 4.20 -11.10 8.83
CA VAL A 125 3.04 -10.20 8.73
C VAL A 125 1.79 -10.98 8.33
N ALA A 126 1.90 -11.86 7.33
CA ALA A 126 0.77 -12.69 6.90
C ALA A 126 0.22 -13.57 8.03
N ARG A 127 1.10 -14.21 8.80
CA ARG A 127 0.72 -15.01 9.97
C ARG A 127 -0.03 -14.17 11.00
N ASN A 128 0.54 -13.02 11.39
CA ASN A 128 -0.08 -12.14 12.39
C ASN A 128 -1.47 -11.64 11.95
N VAL A 129 -1.64 -11.32 10.66
CA VAL A 129 -2.94 -10.93 10.08
C VAL A 129 -3.95 -12.06 10.20
N ILE A 130 -3.56 -13.28 9.83
CA ILE A 130 -4.44 -14.46 9.89
C ILE A 130 -4.80 -14.81 11.32
N GLU A 131 -3.84 -14.80 12.25
CA GLU A 131 -4.06 -15.03 13.68
C GLU A 131 -5.06 -14.01 14.25
N LEU A 132 -4.87 -12.71 13.99
CA LEU A 132 -5.76 -11.65 14.45
C LEU A 132 -7.19 -11.80 13.87
N CYS A 133 -7.30 -12.22 12.61
CA CYS A 133 -8.60 -12.50 12.00
C CYS A 133 -9.27 -13.71 12.67
N ALA A 134 -8.52 -14.79 12.93
CA ALA A 134 -9.02 -15.99 13.57
C ALA A 134 -9.51 -15.71 15.00
N GLU A 135 -8.76 -14.94 15.79
CA GLU A 135 -9.15 -14.49 17.13
C GLU A 135 -10.51 -13.77 17.13
N ARG A 136 -10.81 -13.04 16.06
CA ARG A 136 -12.05 -12.28 15.87
C ARG A 136 -13.12 -13.03 15.08
N ARG A 137 -12.87 -14.28 14.71
CA ARG A 137 -13.76 -15.09 13.85
C ARG A 137 -14.06 -14.42 12.50
N VAL A 138 -13.09 -13.67 11.99
CA VAL A 138 -13.14 -13.00 10.69
C VAL A 138 -12.48 -13.92 9.67
N LYS A 139 -13.18 -14.18 8.57
CA LYS A 139 -12.63 -15.01 7.49
C LYS A 139 -11.71 -14.17 6.61
N VAL A 140 -10.49 -14.67 6.39
CA VAL A 140 -9.61 -14.22 5.32
C VAL A 140 -9.95 -15.02 4.07
N THR A 141 -10.20 -14.35 2.95
CA THR A 141 -10.51 -14.99 1.66
C THR A 141 -9.45 -14.58 0.65
N PRO A 142 -8.67 -15.54 0.11
CA PRO A 142 -7.56 -15.24 -0.77
C PRO A 142 -8.02 -15.19 -2.23
N TRP A 143 -7.55 -14.18 -2.95
CA TRP A 143 -7.88 -13.92 -4.35
C TRP A 143 -6.60 -13.66 -5.13
N VAL A 144 -6.69 -13.82 -6.46
CA VAL A 144 -5.67 -13.44 -7.40
C VAL A 144 -6.20 -12.34 -8.30
N LEU A 145 -5.36 -11.34 -8.53
CA LEU A 145 -5.62 -10.23 -9.43
C LEU A 145 -4.37 -9.98 -10.29
N ASN A 146 -4.56 -9.50 -11.51
CA ASN A 146 -3.45 -9.05 -12.34
C ASN A 146 -2.58 -8.01 -11.59
N ASP A 147 -1.27 -8.11 -11.76
CA ASP A 147 -0.27 -7.30 -11.09
C ASP A 147 -0.42 -5.78 -11.29
N GLU A 148 -0.73 -5.31 -12.51
CA GLU A 148 -0.98 -3.88 -12.75
C GLU A 148 -2.20 -3.38 -11.97
N LYS A 149 -3.30 -4.15 -11.99
CA LYS A 149 -4.52 -3.79 -11.23
C LYS A 149 -4.31 -3.88 -9.73
N ALA A 150 -3.53 -4.84 -9.26
CA ALA A 150 -3.15 -4.94 -7.86
C ALA A 150 -2.32 -3.72 -7.41
N GLU A 151 -1.41 -3.23 -8.26
CA GLU A 151 -0.63 -2.02 -8.02
C GLU A 151 -1.53 -0.77 -7.95
N LEU A 152 -2.42 -0.57 -8.93
CA LEU A 152 -3.35 0.55 -8.96
C LEU A 152 -4.31 0.54 -7.76
N LEU A 153 -4.85 -0.63 -7.38
CA LEU A 153 -5.69 -0.78 -6.20
C LEU A 153 -4.91 -0.39 -4.92
N SER A 154 -3.72 -0.97 -4.74
CA SER A 154 -2.91 -0.79 -3.53
C SER A 154 -2.31 0.61 -3.37
N SER A 155 -2.28 1.38 -4.45
CA SER A 155 -1.81 2.76 -4.46
C SER A 155 -2.93 3.79 -4.41
N GLY A 156 -4.17 3.34 -4.27
CA GLY A 156 -5.32 4.23 -4.13
C GLY A 156 -5.81 4.82 -5.45
N ARG A 157 -5.54 4.18 -6.58
CA ARG A 157 -5.82 4.68 -7.95
C ARG A 157 -6.93 3.91 -8.67
N LEU A 158 -7.35 2.77 -8.15
CA LEU A 158 -8.42 1.92 -8.69
C LEU A 158 -9.32 1.46 -7.55
N LEU A 159 -10.64 1.56 -7.73
CA LEU A 159 -11.59 1.28 -6.65
C LEU A 159 -11.81 -0.22 -6.48
N TRP A 160 -12.10 -0.63 -5.25
CA TRP A 160 -12.35 -2.04 -4.93
C TRP A 160 -13.50 -2.64 -5.76
N HIS A 161 -14.58 -1.88 -5.98
CA HIS A 161 -15.73 -2.37 -6.73
C HIS A 161 -15.44 -2.63 -8.21
N ASP A 162 -14.48 -1.89 -8.80
CA ASP A 162 -14.11 -2.04 -10.20
C ASP A 162 -13.36 -3.37 -10.45
N VAL A 163 -12.57 -3.81 -9.48
CA VAL A 163 -11.75 -5.03 -9.61
C VAL A 163 -12.44 -6.30 -9.10
N LYS A 164 -13.50 -6.17 -8.29
CA LYS A 164 -14.09 -7.31 -7.56
C LYS A 164 -14.58 -8.42 -8.47
N GLN A 165 -15.04 -8.09 -9.68
CA GLN A 165 -15.56 -9.06 -10.66
C GLN A 165 -14.45 -9.84 -11.38
N GLU A 166 -13.21 -9.36 -11.31
CA GLU A 166 -12.06 -9.96 -12.01
C GLU A 166 -11.25 -10.91 -11.11
N LEU A 167 -11.60 -10.99 -9.83
CA LEU A 167 -10.88 -11.79 -8.85
C LEU A 167 -11.04 -13.28 -9.13
N ILE A 168 -9.90 -13.98 -9.15
CA ILE A 168 -9.87 -15.43 -9.26
C ILE A 168 -9.58 -16.02 -7.87
N PRO A 169 -10.36 -16.98 -7.34
CA PRO A 169 -10.05 -17.59 -6.06
C PRO A 169 -8.65 -18.23 -6.06
N LEU A 170 -7.84 -17.95 -5.03
CA LEU A 170 -6.45 -18.42 -4.95
C LEU A 170 -6.33 -19.94 -5.11
N LEU A 171 -7.24 -20.68 -4.48
CA LEU A 171 -7.19 -22.14 -4.46
C LEU A 171 -7.54 -22.79 -5.80
N THR A 172 -8.18 -22.05 -6.71
CA THR A 172 -8.50 -22.49 -8.07
C THR A 172 -7.58 -21.87 -9.13
N TYR A 173 -6.72 -20.93 -8.74
CA TYR A 173 -5.77 -20.30 -9.65
C TYR A 173 -4.58 -21.24 -9.94
N ALA A 174 -4.61 -21.87 -11.12
CA ALA A 174 -3.66 -22.91 -11.51
C ALA A 174 -2.69 -22.46 -12.62
N LYS A 175 -2.13 -21.24 -12.50
CA LYS A 175 -1.18 -20.70 -13.49
C LYS A 175 0.11 -21.52 -13.58
N SER A 176 0.62 -22.00 -12.45
CA SER A 176 1.89 -22.75 -12.38
C SER A 176 2.00 -23.64 -11.15
N GLU A 177 2.85 -24.66 -11.22
CA GLU A 177 3.22 -25.49 -10.06
C GLU A 177 3.82 -24.64 -8.93
N TYR A 178 4.59 -23.61 -9.28
CA TYR A 178 5.13 -22.66 -8.31
C TYR A 178 4.01 -22.05 -7.48
N PHE A 179 3.00 -21.49 -8.13
CA PHE A 179 1.90 -20.81 -7.47
C PHE A 179 1.15 -21.75 -6.52
N ILE A 180 0.85 -22.97 -7.00
CA ILE A 180 0.16 -24.01 -6.22
C ILE A 180 1.02 -24.42 -4.99
N ASN A 181 2.28 -24.77 -5.22
CA ASN A 181 3.14 -25.37 -4.20
C ASN A 181 3.75 -24.36 -3.23
N ARG A 182 3.84 -23.08 -3.59
CA ARG A 182 4.51 -22.05 -2.78
C ARG A 182 3.53 -21.08 -2.16
N ILE A 183 2.49 -20.65 -2.88
CA ILE A 183 1.58 -19.62 -2.41
C ILE A 183 0.31 -20.27 -1.84
N ALA A 184 -0.41 -21.04 -2.66
CA ALA A 184 -1.68 -21.65 -2.25
C ALA A 184 -1.49 -22.65 -1.10
N ARG A 185 -0.46 -23.51 -1.17
CA ARG A 185 -0.11 -24.43 -0.06
C ARG A 185 0.19 -23.66 1.22
N ARG A 186 0.98 -22.59 1.14
CA ARG A 186 1.41 -21.84 2.32
C ARG A 186 0.27 -21.05 2.96
N TYR A 187 -0.64 -20.51 2.15
CA TYR A 187 -1.91 -19.98 2.65
C TYR A 187 -2.68 -21.04 3.45
N ARG A 188 -2.85 -22.25 2.91
CA ARG A 188 -3.56 -23.34 3.63
C ARG A 188 -2.89 -23.68 4.95
N GLU A 189 -1.56 -23.75 4.99
CA GLU A 189 -0.81 -23.99 6.23
C GLU A 189 -1.00 -22.90 7.28
N LEU A 190 -1.14 -21.64 6.86
CA LEU A 190 -1.36 -20.52 7.79
C LEU A 190 -2.80 -20.47 8.33
N THR A 191 -3.77 -21.01 7.60
CA THR A 191 -5.20 -20.97 7.96
C THR A 191 -5.76 -22.29 8.47
N ALA A 192 -4.93 -23.32 8.60
CA ALA A 192 -5.30 -24.62 9.16
C ALA A 192 -5.38 -24.57 10.69
#